data_AF-A0A945U302-F1
#
_entry.id   AF-A0A945U302-F1
#
_cell.length_a   1.000
_cell.length_b   1.000
_cell.length_c   1.000
_cell.angle_alpha   90.00
_cell.angle_beta   90.00
_cell.angle_gamma   90.00
#
_symmetry.space_group_name_H-M   'P 1'
#
loop_
_entity.id
_entity.type
_entity.pdbx_description
1 polymer ?
#
loop_
_entity_poly.entity_id
_entity_poly.type
_entity_poly.pdbx_seq_one_letter_code
_entity_poly.pdbx_strand_id
1 'polypeptide(L)'
;MPTRTGWTVLFGGLTFLIAGRLFGTIEFLVVGSVGVAALVIAVGLRRLHPSRLAIGRQLTPPRVPAGEATRVDLEIVNRASYRSPLLRLHDSVSGTRGVHLSLAPLAGKGGSCRGAYRLPTTRRGVLELGPIRVDDVDALGLATRSHRVETSVRLIVHPPIEPMQPIRVRVGDDPLLGKELKQSLGLSDEEFDGLRDYVPGDDLRKIHWPSSARADGLQVRQFRPPRHGRLSVVIDTRSPSNDANALDATTSVAGSIAAAVLAAGDATRIEATDGRMTSLVTGPKQLNPLLEFLALLEGGSDAIHGSVPNTPGTVVAVTADPHIATDAVIRHRFAERLRASVVITVDAHNWVEGGAPARAADWIHLTGPGQLASIWQLGPETPAVSV
;
A
#
# COMPACT_ATOMS: atom_id res chain seq x y z
N MET A 1 33.02 18.36 10.62
CA MET A 1 32.80 19.80 10.50
C MET A 1 32.51 20.36 11.89
N PRO A 2 32.95 21.57 12.23
CA PRO A 2 32.55 22.23 13.47
C PRO A 2 31.03 22.42 13.52
N THR A 3 30.43 22.22 14.68
CA THR A 3 29.03 22.56 14.94
C THR A 3 28.87 24.06 15.16
N ARG A 4 27.64 24.57 15.32
CA ARG A 4 27.42 25.97 15.73
C ARG A 4 28.13 26.28 17.05
N THR A 5 28.05 25.37 18.01
CA THR A 5 28.77 25.45 19.29
C THR A 5 30.29 25.41 19.10
N GLY A 6 30.79 24.61 18.16
CA GLY A 6 32.20 24.60 17.79
C GLY A 6 32.68 25.95 17.28
N TRP A 7 31.90 26.60 16.41
CA TRP A 7 32.21 27.95 15.92
C TRP A 7 32.18 29.00 17.03
N THR A 8 31.19 28.96 17.93
CA THR A 8 31.15 29.91 19.05
C THR A 8 32.34 29.73 20.00
N VAL A 9 32.76 28.49 20.25
CA VAL A 9 33.96 28.20 21.07
C VAL A 9 35.23 28.67 20.36
N LEU A 10 35.31 28.55 19.03
CA LEU A 10 36.44 29.08 18.27
C LEU A 10 36.56 30.60 18.38
N PHE A 11 35.47 31.32 18.09
CA PHE A 11 35.47 32.78 18.11
C PHE A 11 35.63 33.34 19.53
N GLY A 12 34.96 32.74 20.52
CA GLY A 12 35.14 33.08 21.92
C GLY A 12 36.57 32.81 22.39
N GLY A 13 37.10 31.64 22.06
CA GLY A 13 38.48 31.26 22.39
C GLY A 13 39.52 32.19 21.77
N LEU A 14 39.34 32.57 20.50
CA LEU A 14 40.22 33.54 19.84
C LEU A 14 40.13 34.93 20.48
N THR A 15 38.93 35.36 20.86
CA THR A 15 38.72 36.63 21.56
C THR A 15 39.43 36.65 22.91
N PHE A 16 39.33 35.56 23.69
CA PHE A 16 40.06 35.43 24.96
C PHE A 16 41.58 35.39 24.77
N LEU A 17 42.08 34.76 23.70
CA LEU A 17 43.52 34.81 23.38
C LEU A 17 44.00 36.23 23.09
N ILE A 18 43.23 37.00 22.30
CA ILE A 18 43.54 38.40 22.00
C ILE A 18 43.49 39.25 23.26
N ALA A 19 42.43 39.12 24.06
CA ALA A 19 42.27 39.85 25.32
C ALA A 19 43.39 39.52 26.32
N GLY A 20 43.73 38.25 26.52
CA GLY A 20 44.84 37.86 27.39
C GLY A 20 46.18 38.42 26.94
N ARG A 21 46.42 38.52 25.63
CA ARG A 21 47.63 39.13 25.08
C ARG A 21 47.68 40.65 25.25
N LEU A 22 46.52 41.32 25.19
CA LEU A 22 46.38 42.78 25.37
C LEU A 22 46.45 43.20 26.84
N PHE A 23 45.77 42.48 27.73
CA PHE A 23 45.70 42.80 29.16
C PHE A 23 46.80 42.14 30.00
N GLY A 24 47.59 41.22 29.41
CA GLY A 24 48.66 40.51 30.10
C GLY A 24 48.17 39.49 31.14
N THR A 25 46.88 39.13 31.12
CA THR A 25 46.27 38.17 32.04
C THR A 25 46.40 36.75 31.49
N ILE A 26 47.07 35.89 32.25
CA ILE A 26 47.34 34.51 31.85
C ILE A 26 46.05 33.67 31.80
N GLU A 27 45.06 34.01 32.63
CA GLU A 27 43.79 33.32 32.74
C GLU A 27 43.05 33.31 31.40
N PHE A 28 42.98 34.45 30.71
CA PHE A 28 42.33 34.54 29.40
C PHE A 28 43.10 33.77 28.32
N LEU A 29 44.43 33.74 28.38
CA LEU A 29 45.25 32.93 27.47
C LEU A 29 45.00 31.43 27.67
N VAL A 30 44.88 30.98 28.92
CA VAL A 30 44.60 29.57 29.26
C VAL A 30 43.20 29.19 28.78
N VAL A 31 42.17 29.97 29.11
CA VAL A 31 40.79 29.65 28.67
C VAL A 31 40.68 29.64 27.14
N GLY A 32 41.26 30.64 26.47
CA GLY A 32 41.24 30.75 25.01
C GLY A 32 41.97 29.59 24.32
N SER A 33 43.16 29.22 24.80
CA SER A 33 43.94 28.11 24.23
C SER A 33 43.27 26.75 24.46
N VAL A 34 42.70 26.50 25.64
CA VAL A 34 41.95 25.26 25.93
C VAL A 34 40.72 25.15 25.02
N GLY A 35 39.96 26.23 24.81
CA GLY A 35 38.79 26.22 23.92
C GLY A 35 39.16 25.90 22.47
N VAL A 36 40.20 26.53 21.93
CA VAL A 36 40.69 26.27 20.57
C VAL A 36 41.25 24.86 20.46
N ALA A 37 42.06 24.41 21.42
CA ALA A 37 42.61 23.06 21.44
C ALA A 37 41.51 21.99 21.51
N ALA A 38 40.48 22.20 22.33
CA ALA A 38 39.33 21.29 22.43
C ALA A 38 38.62 21.13 21.09
N LEU A 39 38.41 22.22 20.34
CA LEU A 39 37.82 22.15 19.01
C LEU A 39 38.72 21.40 18.01
N VAL A 40 40.03 21.71 17.99
CA VAL A 40 40.99 21.04 17.09
C VAL A 40 41.02 19.54 17.35
N ILE A 41 41.06 19.14 18.63
CA ILE A 41 41.00 17.73 19.05
C ILE A 41 39.68 17.10 18.63
N ALA A 42 38.54 17.76 18.89
CA ALA A 42 37.22 17.23 18.52
C ALA A 42 37.10 16.99 17.00
N VAL A 43 37.51 17.96 16.18
CA VAL A 43 37.51 17.83 14.71
C VAL A 43 38.49 16.75 14.25
N GLY A 44 39.68 16.69 14.82
CA GLY A 44 40.71 15.68 14.52
C GLY A 44 40.20 14.27 14.79
N LEU A 45 39.65 14.02 15.98
CA LEU A 45 39.09 12.73 16.37
C LEU A 45 37.94 12.29 15.45
N ARG A 46 37.04 13.20 15.06
CA ARG A 46 35.94 12.87 14.13
C ARG A 46 36.43 12.55 12.71
N ARG A 47 37.57 13.12 12.28
CA ARG A 47 38.18 12.79 10.99
C ARG A 47 38.92 11.45 11.01
N LEU A 48 39.69 11.20 12.07
CA LEU A 48 40.52 9.99 12.22
C LEU A 48 39.72 8.74 12.59
N HIS A 49 38.59 8.89 13.31
CA HIS A 49 37.75 7.78 13.76
C HIS A 49 36.32 7.86 13.20
N PRO A 50 36.09 7.65 11.89
CA PRO A 50 34.75 7.56 11.30
C PRO A 50 33.93 6.42 11.90
N SER A 51 32.67 6.63 12.29
CA SER A 51 31.83 5.46 12.55
C SER A 51 31.63 4.64 11.26
N ARG A 52 31.53 3.32 11.40
CA ARG A 52 31.18 2.40 10.30
C ARG A 52 29.99 1.59 10.75
N LEU A 53 28.80 2.07 10.46
CA LEU A 53 27.57 1.45 10.90
C LEU A 53 26.98 0.57 9.80
N ALA A 54 26.51 -0.61 10.18
CA ALA A 54 25.57 -1.39 9.40
C ALA A 54 24.21 -1.28 10.07
N ILE A 55 23.19 -0.88 9.31
CA ILE A 55 21.83 -0.71 9.81
C ILE A 55 20.93 -1.66 9.03
N GLY A 56 20.35 -2.63 9.71
CA GLY A 56 19.26 -3.46 9.20
C GLY A 56 17.92 -2.82 9.56
N ARG A 57 16.94 -2.95 8.66
CA ARG A 57 15.57 -2.49 8.87
C ARG A 57 14.60 -3.63 8.61
N GLN A 58 13.63 -3.79 9.50
CA GLN A 58 12.50 -4.68 9.30
C GLN A 58 11.18 -3.94 9.55
N LEU A 59 10.19 -4.19 8.70
CA LEU A 59 8.84 -3.66 8.83
C LEU A 59 7.90 -4.77 9.31
N THR A 60 7.17 -4.50 10.38
CA THR A 60 6.20 -5.43 10.94
C THR A 60 4.87 -4.70 11.16
N PRO A 61 3.84 -4.93 10.33
CA PRO A 61 3.84 -5.64 9.04
C PRO A 61 4.42 -4.80 7.87
N PRO A 62 4.86 -5.41 6.76
CA PRO A 62 5.38 -4.70 5.58
C PRO A 62 4.28 -4.10 4.67
N ARG A 63 3.01 -4.41 4.97
CA ARG A 63 1.81 -3.88 4.33
C ARG A 63 0.80 -3.57 5.42
N VAL A 64 0.14 -2.43 5.34
CA VAL A 64 -0.76 -1.95 6.40
C VAL A 64 -1.93 -1.18 5.77
N PRO A 65 -3.16 -1.27 6.31
CA PRO A 65 -4.23 -0.38 5.90
C PRO A 65 -3.94 1.06 6.34
N ALA A 66 -4.36 2.04 5.54
CA ALA A 66 -4.35 3.43 5.97
C ALA A 66 -5.19 3.60 7.24
N GLY A 67 -4.67 4.38 8.20
CA GLY A 67 -5.20 4.56 9.54
C GLY A 67 -4.45 3.76 10.60
N GLU A 68 -3.78 2.68 10.22
CA GLU A 68 -2.99 1.86 11.15
C GLU A 68 -1.50 2.25 11.14
N ALA A 69 -0.78 1.85 12.20
CA ALA A 69 0.65 2.15 12.34
C ALA A 69 1.50 0.90 12.11
N THR A 70 2.55 1.03 11.31
CA THR A 70 3.57 -0.02 11.15
C THR A 70 4.70 0.19 12.15
N ARG A 71 5.20 -0.90 12.74
CA ARG A 71 6.42 -0.86 13.53
C ARG A 71 7.64 -1.02 12.62
N VAL A 72 8.59 -0.09 12.75
CA VAL A 72 9.89 -0.14 12.09
C VAL A 72 10.92 -0.54 13.14
N ASP A 73 11.50 -1.71 12.98
CA ASP A 73 12.58 -2.21 13.82
C ASP A 73 13.93 -1.96 13.11
N LEU A 74 14.85 -1.34 13.84
CA LEU A 74 16.20 -1.03 13.39
C LEU A 74 17.21 -1.82 14.20
N GLU A 75 18.11 -2.52 13.51
CA GLU A 75 19.27 -3.16 14.11
C GLU A 75 20.53 -2.42 13.66
N ILE A 76 21.18 -1.72 14.58
CA ILE A 76 22.38 -0.93 14.32
C ILE A 76 23.58 -1.67 14.87
N VAL A 77 24.57 -1.95 14.04
CA VAL A 77 25.82 -2.63 14.40
C VAL A 77 27.01 -1.76 14.04
N ASN A 78 27.87 -1.49 15.02
CA ASN A 78 29.14 -0.82 14.81
C ASN A 78 30.20 -1.81 14.30
N ARG A 79 30.61 -1.64 13.05
CA ARG A 79 31.68 -2.42 12.40
C ARG A 79 33.07 -1.81 12.62
N ALA A 80 33.18 -0.62 13.19
CA ALA A 80 34.48 -0.02 13.51
C ALA A 80 35.12 -0.73 14.72
N SER A 81 36.45 -0.73 14.79
CA SER A 81 37.16 -1.35 15.91
C SER A 81 37.11 -0.53 17.21
N TYR A 82 36.73 0.74 17.13
CA TYR A 82 36.60 1.67 18.26
C TYR A 82 35.14 1.96 18.60
N ARG A 83 34.93 2.45 19.82
CA ARG A 83 33.63 2.90 20.31
C ARG A 83 33.07 4.01 19.41
N SER A 84 31.79 3.94 19.07
CA SER A 84 31.12 5.03 18.36
C SER A 84 30.96 6.24 19.28
N PRO A 85 30.89 7.46 18.75
CA PRO A 85 30.48 8.62 19.54
C PRO A 85 28.95 8.58 19.80
N LEU A 86 28.38 9.67 20.32
CA LEU A 86 26.93 9.86 20.29
C LEU A 86 26.48 9.90 18.84
N LEU A 87 25.47 9.10 18.49
CA LEU A 87 24.96 9.02 17.13
C LEU A 87 23.59 9.68 17.07
N ARG A 88 23.39 10.59 16.11
CA ARG A 88 22.06 11.09 15.75
C ARG A 88 21.69 10.55 14.39
N LEU A 89 20.63 9.76 14.34
CA LEU A 89 20.11 9.17 13.12
C LEU A 89 18.91 9.99 12.66
N HIS A 90 18.86 10.29 11.38
CA HIS A 90 17.69 10.83 10.69
C HIS A 90 17.28 9.83 9.63
N ASP A 91 16.19 9.13 9.90
CA ASP A 91 15.59 8.19 8.97
C ASP A 91 14.58 8.94 8.09
N SER A 92 14.87 9.09 6.80
CA SER A 92 13.95 9.77 5.88
C SER A 92 12.74 8.88 5.58
N VAL A 93 11.56 9.48 5.54
CA VAL A 93 10.34 8.80 5.11
C VAL A 93 9.60 9.72 4.16
N SER A 94 9.31 9.23 2.95
CA SER A 94 8.64 10.00 1.89
C SER A 94 7.35 10.65 2.40
N GLY A 95 7.11 11.91 2.05
CA GLY A 95 5.91 12.65 2.47
C GLY A 95 5.88 13.09 3.94
N THR A 96 6.94 12.86 4.72
CA THR A 96 7.04 13.30 6.11
C THR A 96 8.38 14.00 6.39
N ARG A 97 8.56 14.52 7.62
CA ARG A 97 9.85 15.09 8.06
C ARG A 97 10.91 14.02 8.39
N GLY A 98 10.56 12.74 8.31
CA GLY A 98 11.39 11.63 8.77
C GLY A 98 11.42 11.52 10.30
N VAL A 99 12.20 10.56 10.80
CA VAL A 99 12.29 10.23 12.22
C VAL A 99 13.70 10.50 12.73
N HIS A 100 13.80 11.20 13.87
CA HIS A 100 15.07 11.44 14.55
C HIS A 100 15.24 10.48 15.72
N LEU A 101 16.37 9.78 15.75
CA LEU A 101 16.74 8.88 16.83
C LEU A 101 18.11 9.28 17.37
N SER A 102 18.27 9.29 18.69
CA SER A 102 19.56 9.49 19.34
C SER A 102 20.00 8.19 19.98
N LEU A 103 21.21 7.73 19.66
CA LEU A 103 21.77 6.49 20.21
C LEU A 103 22.99 6.82 21.07
N ALA A 104 23.08 6.09 22.18
CA ALA A 104 24.27 6.09 23.01
C ALA A 104 25.47 5.50 22.26
N PRO A 105 26.71 5.88 22.66
CA PRO A 105 27.95 5.29 22.17
C PRO A 105 27.95 3.75 22.18
N LEU A 106 27.99 3.14 20.99
CA LEU A 106 28.10 1.70 20.79
C LEU A 106 29.53 1.23 21.03
N ALA A 107 29.70 0.05 21.62
CA ALA A 107 31.00 -0.59 21.74
C ALA A 107 31.67 -0.76 20.36
N GLY A 108 33.00 -0.90 20.35
CA GLY A 108 33.72 -1.30 19.14
C GLY A 108 33.39 -2.73 18.71
N LYS A 109 33.93 -3.16 17.57
CA LYS A 109 33.87 -4.51 17.00
C LYS A 109 32.60 -5.30 17.37
N GLY A 110 31.48 -4.96 16.72
CA GLY A 110 30.22 -5.69 16.88
C GLY A 110 29.29 -5.16 17.96
N GLY A 111 29.62 -4.04 18.62
CA GLY A 111 28.69 -3.33 19.48
C GLY A 111 27.38 -3.02 18.73
N SER A 112 26.26 -3.51 19.25
CA SER A 112 24.96 -3.43 18.60
C SER A 112 23.92 -2.79 19.49
N CYS A 113 22.91 -2.17 18.87
CA CYS A 113 21.73 -1.66 19.54
C CYS A 113 20.50 -1.90 18.66
N ARG A 114 19.36 -2.15 19.30
CA ARG A 114 18.06 -2.26 18.63
C ARG A 114 17.21 -1.06 19.01
N GLY A 115 16.65 -0.43 18.01
CA GLY A 115 15.69 0.65 18.16
C GLY A 115 14.40 0.31 17.43
N ALA A 116 13.27 0.83 17.90
CA ALA A 116 12.01 0.68 17.20
C ALA A 116 11.22 2.00 17.27
N TYR A 117 10.50 2.30 16.20
CA TYR A 117 9.53 3.39 16.18
C TYR A 117 8.26 2.97 15.45
N ARG A 118 7.15 3.63 15.76
CA ARG A 118 5.88 3.45 15.04
C ARG A 118 5.77 4.53 13.97
N LEU A 119 5.48 4.10 12.75
CA LEU A 119 5.23 4.98 11.62
C LEU A 119 3.71 5.09 11.40
N PRO A 120 3.09 6.25 11.68
CA PRO A 120 1.68 6.45 11.39
C PRO A 120 1.46 6.51 9.86
N THR A 121 0.42 5.82 9.37
CA THR A 121 0.10 5.80 7.94
C THR A 121 -1.30 6.38 7.71
N THR A 122 -1.40 7.69 7.46
CA THR A 122 -2.72 8.36 7.36
C THR A 122 -3.37 8.26 6.00
N ARG A 123 -2.59 8.06 4.93
CA ARG A 123 -3.08 7.97 3.56
C ARG A 123 -2.51 6.75 2.86
N ARG A 124 -3.28 6.19 1.92
CA ARG A 124 -2.83 5.09 1.08
C ARG A 124 -1.70 5.56 0.16
N GLY A 125 -0.86 4.64 -0.28
CA GLY A 125 0.29 4.93 -1.13
C GLY A 125 1.50 4.08 -0.79
N VAL A 126 2.62 4.39 -1.45
CA VAL A 126 3.90 3.78 -1.14
C VAL A 126 4.73 4.76 -0.33
N LEU A 127 5.10 4.34 0.88
CA LEU A 127 6.05 5.08 1.70
C LEU A 127 7.45 4.49 1.51
N GLU A 128 8.39 5.32 1.07
CA GLU A 128 9.79 4.96 0.97
C GLU A 128 10.51 5.41 2.24
N LEU A 129 11.06 4.43 2.98
CA LEU A 129 11.87 4.67 4.16
C LEU A 129 13.35 4.60 3.77
N GLY A 130 14.17 5.45 4.36
CA GLY A 130 15.60 5.60 4.07
C GLY A 130 15.90 6.52 2.88
N PRO A 131 17.19 6.77 2.59
CA PRO A 131 18.38 6.32 3.32
C PRO A 131 18.50 6.95 4.72
N ILE A 132 19.22 6.31 5.64
CA ILE A 132 19.44 6.85 6.98
C ILE A 132 20.67 7.76 6.96
N ARG A 133 20.48 9.03 7.33
CA ARG A 133 21.59 9.94 7.60
C ARG A 133 22.04 9.76 9.05
N VAL A 134 23.34 9.61 9.26
CA VAL A 134 23.95 9.45 10.57
C VAL A 134 24.91 10.59 10.82
N ASP A 135 24.69 11.31 11.91
CA ASP A 135 25.57 12.35 12.41
C ASP A 135 26.32 11.84 13.65
N ASP A 136 27.62 11.64 13.48
CA ASP A 136 28.55 11.37 14.57
C ASP A 136 28.77 12.68 15.34
N VAL A 137 28.37 12.77 16.60
CA VAL A 137 28.52 13.97 17.44
C VAL A 137 29.55 13.71 18.52
N ASP A 138 30.60 14.52 18.61
CA ASP A 138 31.59 14.38 19.67
C ASP A 138 31.00 14.65 21.07
N ALA A 139 31.72 14.25 22.12
CA ALA A 139 31.25 14.34 23.50
C ALA A 139 30.98 15.77 23.98
N LEU A 140 31.69 16.77 23.44
CA LEU A 140 31.51 18.19 23.77
C LEU A 140 30.54 18.89 22.81
N GLY A 141 30.06 18.20 21.77
CA GLY A 141 29.18 18.75 20.74
C GLY A 141 29.81 19.89 19.91
N LEU A 142 31.14 19.94 19.81
CA LEU A 142 31.92 20.93 19.06
C LEU A 142 32.12 20.56 17.59
N ALA A 143 32.10 19.27 17.25
CA ALA A 143 32.37 18.73 15.93
C ALA A 143 31.44 17.57 15.60
N THR A 144 30.91 17.59 14.37
CA THR A 144 30.08 16.52 13.85
C THR A 144 30.63 15.96 12.54
N ARG A 145 30.34 14.70 12.24
CA ARG A 145 30.60 14.10 10.93
C ARG A 145 29.35 13.36 10.45
N SER A 146 28.79 13.84 9.34
CA SER A 146 27.63 13.24 8.71
C SER A 146 28.05 12.22 7.66
N HIS A 147 27.35 11.10 7.60
CA HIS A 147 27.42 10.13 6.51
C HIS A 147 26.05 9.48 6.28
N ARG A 148 25.87 8.75 5.18
CA ARG A 148 24.63 8.04 4.86
C ARG A 148 24.85 6.55 4.87
N VAL A 149 23.85 5.82 5.35
CA VAL A 149 23.74 4.37 5.22
C VAL A 149 22.60 4.08 4.26
N GLU A 150 22.95 3.50 3.11
CA GLU A 150 22.00 3.14 2.06
C GLU A 150 21.19 1.91 2.50
N THR A 151 20.11 2.16 3.24
CA THR A 151 19.11 1.17 3.63
C THR A 151 17.73 1.71 3.30
N SER A 152 17.14 1.21 2.22
CA SER A 152 15.83 1.64 1.74
C SER A 152 14.84 0.48 1.76
N VAL A 153 13.63 0.72 2.25
CA VAL A 153 12.55 -0.26 2.25
C VAL A 153 11.24 0.45 1.87
N ARG A 154 10.41 -0.21 1.07
CA ARG A 154 9.09 0.28 0.67
C ARG A 154 8.03 -0.31 1.59
N LEU A 155 7.20 0.54 2.18
CA LEU A 155 5.99 0.18 2.92
C LEU A 155 4.78 0.46 2.02
N ILE A 156 3.94 -0.55 1.79
CA ILE A 156 2.70 -0.39 1.04
C ILE A 156 1.58 -0.10 2.02
N VAL A 157 1.03 1.10 1.92
CA VAL A 157 -0.17 1.50 2.67
C VAL A 157 -1.36 1.32 1.73
N HIS A 158 -2.17 0.29 1.96
CA HIS A 158 -3.34 0.03 1.13
C HIS A 158 -4.58 0.75 1.68
N PRO A 159 -5.63 0.97 0.86
CA PRO A 159 -6.87 1.51 1.39
C PRO A 159 -7.44 0.57 2.47
N PRO A 160 -8.14 1.12 3.49
CA PRO A 160 -8.81 0.30 4.48
C PRO A 160 -9.92 -0.52 3.81
N ILE A 161 -10.13 -1.75 4.27
CA ILE A 161 -11.20 -2.62 3.76
C ILE A 161 -12.26 -2.81 4.84
N GLU A 162 -13.51 -2.70 4.45
CA GLU A 162 -14.66 -3.00 5.30
C GLU A 162 -14.93 -4.51 5.26
N PRO A 163 -15.06 -5.20 6.42
CA PRO A 163 -15.41 -6.61 6.44
C PRO A 163 -16.86 -6.79 5.98
N MET A 164 -17.05 -7.47 4.85
CA MET A 164 -18.36 -7.75 4.26
C MET A 164 -18.63 -9.26 4.20
N GLN A 165 -19.90 -9.64 4.12
CA GLN A 165 -20.26 -11.02 3.79
C GLN A 165 -19.80 -11.37 2.36
N PRO A 166 -19.40 -12.63 2.10
CA PRO A 166 -18.99 -13.05 0.77
C PRO A 166 -20.05 -12.74 -0.30
N ILE A 167 -19.61 -12.07 -1.37
CA ILE A 167 -20.49 -11.64 -2.47
C ILE A 167 -20.44 -12.69 -3.57
N ARG A 168 -21.54 -13.40 -3.79
CA ARG A 168 -21.69 -14.33 -4.92
C ARG A 168 -22.20 -13.59 -6.14
N VAL A 169 -21.45 -13.67 -7.23
CA VAL A 169 -21.77 -13.01 -8.49
C VAL A 169 -22.50 -14.01 -9.37
N ARG A 170 -23.69 -13.65 -9.87
CA ARG A 170 -24.55 -14.58 -10.58
C ARG A 170 -23.95 -14.96 -11.94
N VAL A 171 -23.88 -16.25 -12.20
CA VAL A 171 -23.34 -16.81 -13.44
C VAL A 171 -24.43 -16.75 -14.51
N GLY A 172 -24.47 -15.71 -15.34
CA GLY A 172 -25.35 -15.69 -16.52
C GLY A 172 -26.04 -14.38 -16.92
N ASP A 173 -25.79 -13.23 -16.29
CA ASP A 173 -26.40 -11.95 -16.70
C ASP A 173 -25.66 -11.29 -17.89
N ASP A 174 -25.31 -12.09 -18.91
CA ASP A 174 -24.74 -11.60 -20.16
C ASP A 174 -25.68 -11.98 -21.34
N PRO A 175 -26.37 -11.00 -21.95
CA PRO A 175 -27.27 -11.24 -23.07
C PRO A 175 -26.56 -11.70 -24.36
N LEU A 176 -25.22 -11.75 -24.39
CA LEU A 176 -24.41 -12.13 -25.56
C LEU A 176 -23.64 -13.45 -25.40
N LEU A 177 -23.82 -14.20 -24.30
CA LEU A 177 -23.06 -15.42 -24.04
C LEU A 177 -23.57 -16.64 -24.84
N GLY A 178 -23.33 -16.59 -26.16
CA GLY A 178 -23.32 -17.75 -27.04
C GLY A 178 -21.97 -18.46 -26.98
N LYS A 179 -21.96 -19.72 -26.48
CA LYS A 179 -21.03 -20.84 -26.73
C LYS A 179 -19.50 -20.69 -26.68
N GLU A 180 -18.90 -19.51 -26.68
CA GLU A 180 -17.45 -19.34 -26.84
C GLU A 180 -16.75 -18.80 -25.60
N LEU A 181 -16.64 -19.58 -24.52
CA LEU A 181 -15.61 -19.29 -23.52
C LEU A 181 -15.26 -20.52 -22.68
N LYS A 182 -14.78 -21.56 -23.37
CA LYS A 182 -14.40 -22.85 -22.77
C LYS A 182 -12.93 -22.97 -22.31
N GLN A 183 -12.06 -21.98 -22.51
CA GLN A 183 -10.60 -22.29 -22.46
C GLN A 183 -9.64 -21.28 -21.81
N SER A 184 -10.05 -20.15 -21.22
CA SER A 184 -9.05 -19.14 -20.79
C SER A 184 -8.68 -19.12 -19.30
N LEU A 185 -9.06 -20.12 -18.50
CA LEU A 185 -8.64 -20.20 -17.10
C LEU A 185 -8.03 -21.58 -16.88
N GLY A 186 -6.70 -21.65 -16.81
CA GLY A 186 -5.96 -22.82 -16.34
C GLY A 186 -6.15 -23.02 -14.84
N LEU A 187 -7.41 -23.16 -14.40
CA LEU A 187 -7.78 -23.43 -13.02
C LEU A 187 -7.90 -24.94 -12.85
N SER A 188 -7.06 -25.49 -11.98
CA SER A 188 -6.90 -26.92 -11.73
C SER A 188 -8.00 -27.55 -10.84
N ASP A 189 -9.18 -26.95 -10.76
CA ASP A 189 -10.35 -27.51 -10.07
C ASP A 189 -11.51 -27.68 -11.07
N GLU A 190 -11.28 -28.61 -12.00
CA GLU A 190 -12.26 -29.14 -12.93
C GLU A 190 -13.21 -30.08 -12.14
N GLU A 191 -14.46 -29.67 -11.87
CA GLU A 191 -15.47 -30.54 -11.24
C GLU A 191 -15.86 -31.66 -12.22
N PHE A 192 -15.84 -32.92 -11.80
CA PHE A 192 -16.26 -34.04 -12.64
C PHE A 192 -17.76 -33.91 -12.99
N ASP A 193 -18.06 -33.79 -14.28
CA ASP A 193 -19.43 -33.60 -14.80
C ASP A 193 -20.06 -34.93 -15.22
N GLY A 194 -19.25 -35.84 -15.76
CA GLY A 194 -19.70 -37.15 -16.23
C GLY A 194 -18.70 -37.84 -17.15
N LEU A 195 -19.14 -38.92 -17.77
CA LEU A 195 -18.39 -39.65 -18.80
C LEU A 195 -19.05 -39.43 -20.16
N ARG A 196 -18.24 -39.38 -21.22
CA ARG A 196 -18.72 -39.49 -22.60
C ARG A 196 -17.85 -40.40 -23.43
N ASP A 197 -18.39 -40.81 -24.57
CA ASP A 197 -17.63 -41.52 -25.59
C ASP A 197 -16.48 -40.65 -26.12
N TYR A 198 -15.34 -41.29 -26.28
CA TYR A 198 -14.14 -40.74 -26.88
C TYR A 198 -14.38 -40.40 -28.35
N VAL A 199 -13.95 -39.21 -28.75
CA VAL A 199 -13.92 -38.78 -30.15
C VAL A 199 -12.45 -38.60 -30.56
N PRO A 200 -12.05 -39.05 -31.76
CA PRO A 200 -10.69 -38.82 -32.27
C PRO A 200 -10.30 -37.34 -32.18
N GLY A 201 -9.24 -37.05 -31.42
CA GLY A 201 -8.78 -35.69 -31.11
C GLY A 201 -8.86 -35.33 -29.62
N ASP A 202 -9.55 -36.13 -28.81
CA ASP A 202 -9.59 -35.96 -27.36
C ASP A 202 -8.26 -36.33 -26.68
N ASP A 203 -7.92 -35.63 -25.60
CA ASP A 203 -6.73 -35.94 -24.79
C ASP A 203 -6.87 -37.31 -24.10
N LEU A 204 -5.99 -38.24 -24.45
CA LEU A 204 -5.94 -39.59 -23.90
C LEU A 204 -5.73 -39.60 -22.37
N ARG A 205 -5.14 -38.53 -21.80
CA ARG A 205 -4.98 -38.39 -20.33
C ARG A 205 -6.31 -38.23 -19.60
N LYS A 206 -7.35 -37.78 -20.30
CA LYS A 206 -8.70 -37.63 -19.73
C LYS A 206 -9.52 -38.93 -19.82
N ILE A 207 -8.97 -40.03 -20.35
CA ILE A 207 -9.67 -41.33 -20.40
C ILE A 207 -9.87 -41.90 -18.99
N HIS A 208 -11.11 -42.27 -18.68
CA HIS A 208 -11.45 -43.01 -17.47
C HIS A 208 -11.27 -44.51 -17.73
N TRP A 209 -10.04 -45.01 -17.52
CA TRP A 209 -9.70 -46.42 -17.77
C TRP A 209 -10.65 -47.43 -17.10
N PRO A 210 -11.06 -47.26 -15.82
CA PRO A 210 -11.97 -48.22 -15.19
C PRO A 210 -13.36 -48.29 -15.83
N SER A 211 -13.87 -47.19 -16.40
CA SER A 211 -15.17 -47.19 -17.08
C SER A 211 -15.04 -47.68 -18.51
N SER A 212 -13.93 -47.34 -19.17
CA SER A 212 -13.61 -47.84 -20.52
C SER A 212 -13.43 -49.36 -20.54
N ALA A 213 -12.92 -49.96 -19.46
CA ALA A 213 -12.78 -51.41 -19.35
C ALA A 213 -14.12 -52.16 -19.18
N ARG A 214 -15.21 -51.47 -18.85
CA ARG A 214 -16.55 -52.06 -18.65
C ARG A 214 -17.55 -51.70 -19.75
N ALA A 215 -17.17 -50.80 -20.66
CA ALA A 215 -17.99 -50.32 -21.76
C ALA A 215 -17.41 -50.80 -23.10
N ASP A 216 -18.23 -50.86 -24.15
CA ASP A 216 -17.79 -51.23 -25.51
C ASP A 216 -16.95 -50.14 -26.22
N GLY A 217 -16.46 -49.14 -25.48
CA GLY A 217 -15.71 -48.02 -26.03
C GLY A 217 -14.96 -47.20 -24.97
N LEU A 218 -14.00 -46.40 -25.43
CA LEU A 218 -13.22 -45.50 -24.58
C LEU A 218 -14.11 -44.37 -24.03
N GLN A 219 -14.10 -44.21 -22.70
CA GLN A 219 -14.85 -43.20 -21.98
C GLN A 219 -13.91 -42.08 -21.51
N VAL A 220 -14.20 -40.84 -21.86
CA VAL A 220 -13.45 -39.64 -21.48
C VAL A 220 -14.17 -38.93 -20.33
N ARG A 221 -13.43 -38.54 -19.29
CA ARG A 221 -13.91 -37.69 -18.19
C ARG A 221 -14.29 -36.33 -18.77
N GLN A 222 -15.57 -35.98 -18.67
CA GLN A 222 -16.02 -34.61 -18.84
C GLN A 222 -15.88 -33.89 -17.52
N PHE A 223 -15.29 -32.72 -17.59
CA PHE A 223 -15.20 -31.81 -16.47
C PHE A 223 -16.01 -30.56 -16.78
N ARG A 224 -16.77 -30.12 -15.78
CA ARG A 224 -17.50 -28.86 -15.83
C ARG A 224 -16.48 -27.76 -15.53
N PRO A 225 -16.33 -26.75 -16.40
CA PRO A 225 -15.51 -25.61 -16.03
C PRO A 225 -16.11 -24.98 -14.77
N PRO A 226 -15.27 -24.63 -13.77
CA PRO A 226 -15.78 -24.04 -12.54
C PRO A 226 -16.56 -22.77 -12.88
N ARG A 227 -17.81 -22.71 -12.39
CA ARG A 227 -18.72 -21.58 -12.61
C ARG A 227 -18.40 -20.49 -11.60
N HIS A 228 -17.27 -19.82 -11.77
CA HIS A 228 -16.97 -18.61 -11.02
C HIS A 228 -17.79 -17.46 -11.62
N GLY A 229 -18.54 -16.78 -10.77
CA GLY A 229 -19.04 -15.46 -11.09
C GLY A 229 -17.87 -14.52 -11.39
N ARG A 230 -18.09 -13.54 -12.27
CA ARG A 230 -17.06 -12.56 -12.66
C ARG A 230 -17.56 -11.17 -12.39
N LEU A 231 -16.82 -10.42 -11.57
CA LEU A 231 -17.13 -9.04 -11.27
C LEU A 231 -15.94 -8.14 -11.63
N SER A 232 -16.22 -7.06 -12.35
CA SER A 232 -15.22 -6.01 -12.61
C SER A 232 -15.59 -4.78 -11.80
N VAL A 233 -14.67 -4.33 -10.94
CA VAL A 233 -14.83 -3.09 -10.19
C VAL A 233 -14.16 -1.97 -10.98
N VAL A 234 -14.93 -1.03 -11.49
CA VAL A 234 -14.42 0.15 -12.19
C VAL A 234 -14.37 1.33 -11.23
N ILE A 235 -13.21 1.95 -11.09
CA ILE A 235 -12.97 3.10 -10.22
C ILE A 235 -12.84 4.34 -11.08
N ASP A 236 -13.63 5.35 -10.77
CA ASP A 236 -13.52 6.68 -11.35
C ASP A 236 -12.28 7.38 -10.77
N THR A 237 -11.26 7.56 -11.61
CA THR A 237 -10.03 8.30 -11.31
C THR A 237 -10.09 9.75 -11.72
N ARG A 238 -11.22 10.19 -12.29
CA ARG A 238 -11.48 11.61 -12.52
C ARG A 238 -11.55 12.30 -11.18
N SER A 239 -10.93 13.46 -11.08
CA SER A 239 -10.95 14.24 -9.85
C SER A 239 -11.65 15.56 -10.10
N PRO A 240 -12.97 15.66 -9.86
CA PRO A 240 -13.68 16.92 -10.05
C PRO A 240 -13.16 18.05 -9.13
N SER A 241 -12.40 17.74 -8.07
CA SER A 241 -11.86 18.71 -7.11
C SER A 241 -10.39 18.50 -6.71
N ASN A 242 -9.65 17.54 -7.31
CA ASN A 242 -8.34 17.08 -6.83
C ASN A 242 -8.34 16.68 -5.34
N ASP A 243 -9.48 16.20 -4.83
CA ASP A 243 -9.60 15.75 -3.45
C ASP A 243 -9.01 14.35 -3.29
N ALA A 244 -7.84 14.28 -2.65
CA ALA A 244 -7.16 13.03 -2.34
C ALA A 244 -8.03 12.08 -1.49
N ASN A 245 -8.88 12.63 -0.62
CA ASN A 245 -9.75 11.85 0.26
C ASN A 245 -10.84 11.13 -0.53
N ALA A 246 -11.32 11.75 -1.62
CA ALA A 246 -12.33 11.16 -2.49
C ALA A 246 -11.84 9.85 -3.14
N LEU A 247 -10.61 9.86 -3.63
CA LEU A 247 -10.00 8.65 -4.21
C LEU A 247 -9.61 7.63 -3.12
N ASP A 248 -9.24 8.08 -1.91
CA ASP A 248 -9.01 7.18 -0.77
C ASP A 248 -10.29 6.41 -0.41
N ALA A 249 -11.45 7.09 -0.42
CA ALA A 249 -12.72 6.48 -0.10
C ALA A 249 -13.23 5.53 -1.21
N THR A 250 -13.14 5.90 -2.49
CA THR A 250 -13.56 5.02 -3.60
C THR A 250 -12.67 3.77 -3.71
N THR A 251 -11.36 3.89 -3.47
CA THR A 251 -10.45 2.75 -3.44
C THR A 251 -10.72 1.82 -2.24
N SER A 252 -11.12 2.35 -1.09
CA SER A 252 -11.59 1.56 0.06
C SER A 252 -12.84 0.75 -0.27
N VAL A 253 -13.85 1.39 -0.89
CA VAL A 253 -15.08 0.71 -1.35
C VAL A 253 -14.74 -0.40 -2.36
N ALA A 254 -13.91 -0.09 -3.36
CA ALA A 254 -13.51 -1.06 -4.37
C ALA A 254 -12.73 -2.25 -3.79
N GLY A 255 -11.80 -1.99 -2.87
CA GLY A 255 -11.04 -3.02 -2.18
C GLY A 255 -11.94 -3.92 -1.32
N SER A 256 -12.96 -3.35 -0.68
CA SER A 256 -13.94 -4.09 0.13
C SER A 256 -14.79 -5.04 -0.74
N ILE A 257 -15.28 -4.56 -1.89
CA ILE A 257 -16.03 -5.39 -2.86
C ILE A 257 -15.12 -6.51 -3.39
N ALA A 258 -13.90 -6.19 -3.80
CA ALA A 258 -12.95 -7.17 -4.29
C ALA A 258 -12.63 -8.25 -3.25
N ALA A 259 -12.41 -7.86 -1.98
CA ALA A 259 -12.19 -8.80 -0.88
C ALA A 259 -13.38 -9.74 -0.69
N ALA A 260 -14.59 -9.21 -0.74
CA ALA A 260 -15.81 -9.98 -0.52
C ALA A 260 -16.15 -10.94 -1.69
N VAL A 261 -15.87 -10.54 -2.94
CA VAL A 261 -15.98 -11.43 -4.12
C VAL A 261 -14.94 -12.55 -4.07
N LEU A 262 -13.68 -12.23 -3.74
CA LEU A 262 -12.63 -13.24 -3.61
C LEU A 262 -12.88 -14.22 -2.45
N ALA A 263 -13.48 -13.75 -1.35
CA ALA A 263 -13.90 -14.58 -0.23
C ALA A 263 -15.03 -15.55 -0.63
N ALA A 264 -15.87 -15.17 -1.59
CA ALA A 264 -16.96 -16.01 -2.13
C ALA A 264 -16.46 -17.11 -3.09
N GLY A 265 -15.19 -17.05 -3.50
CA GLY A 265 -14.57 -17.93 -4.49
C GLY A 265 -14.81 -17.48 -5.93
N ASP A 266 -15.33 -16.27 -6.15
CA ASP A 266 -15.58 -15.72 -7.48
C ASP A 266 -14.37 -14.92 -8.00
N ALA A 267 -14.37 -14.65 -9.30
CA ALA A 267 -13.28 -13.95 -9.96
C ALA A 267 -13.53 -12.44 -9.97
N THR A 268 -12.51 -11.65 -9.65
CA THR A 268 -12.60 -10.19 -9.69
C THR A 268 -11.38 -9.53 -10.33
N ARG A 269 -11.58 -8.34 -10.88
CA ARG A 269 -10.54 -7.43 -11.36
C ARG A 269 -10.92 -5.99 -10.98
N ILE A 270 -9.91 -5.14 -10.90
CA ILE A 270 -10.08 -3.71 -10.68
C ILE A 270 -9.59 -2.97 -11.92
N GLU A 271 -10.38 -1.99 -12.33
CA GLU A 271 -10.13 -1.14 -13.49
C GLU A 271 -10.25 0.31 -13.08
N ALA A 272 -9.38 1.16 -13.59
CA ALA A 272 -9.47 2.60 -13.44
C ALA A 272 -9.96 3.21 -14.75
N THR A 273 -10.72 4.30 -14.66
CA THR A 273 -11.19 5.05 -15.85
C THR A 273 -10.04 5.63 -16.70
N ASP A 274 -8.82 5.67 -16.17
CA ASP A 274 -7.61 6.05 -16.90
C ASP A 274 -7.04 4.91 -17.79
N GLY A 275 -7.66 3.73 -17.80
CA GLY A 275 -7.28 2.58 -18.62
C GLY A 275 -6.35 1.58 -17.92
N ARG A 276 -5.87 1.86 -16.72
CA ARG A 276 -5.11 0.86 -15.92
C ARG A 276 -6.05 -0.21 -15.40
N MET A 277 -5.63 -1.47 -15.45
CA MET A 277 -6.42 -2.61 -14.98
C MET A 277 -5.55 -3.71 -14.40
N THR A 278 -6.11 -4.48 -13.47
CA THR A 278 -5.49 -5.72 -12.97
C THR A 278 -5.89 -6.91 -13.84
N SER A 279 -5.16 -8.02 -13.72
CA SER A 279 -5.63 -9.31 -14.23
C SER A 279 -6.89 -9.76 -13.48
N LEU A 280 -7.73 -10.56 -14.15
CA LEU A 280 -8.81 -11.28 -13.48
C LEU A 280 -8.22 -12.35 -12.57
N VAL A 281 -8.54 -12.30 -11.28
CA VAL A 281 -7.98 -13.18 -10.26
C VAL A 281 -9.08 -13.83 -9.41
N THR A 282 -8.79 -15.00 -8.85
CA THR A 282 -9.70 -15.76 -7.99
C THR A 282 -9.00 -16.17 -6.69
N GLY A 283 -9.75 -16.21 -5.60
CA GLY A 283 -9.29 -16.69 -4.29
C GLY A 283 -8.65 -15.62 -3.40
N PRO A 284 -8.73 -15.80 -2.06
CA PRO A 284 -8.42 -14.74 -1.09
C PRO A 284 -6.95 -14.29 -1.09
N LYS A 285 -6.00 -15.16 -1.50
CA LYS A 285 -4.58 -14.82 -1.57
C LYS A 285 -4.27 -13.73 -2.61
N GLN A 286 -5.15 -13.55 -3.60
CA GLN A 286 -4.99 -12.56 -4.67
C GLN A 286 -5.49 -11.15 -4.29
N LEU A 287 -6.00 -10.97 -3.06
CA LEU A 287 -6.41 -9.64 -2.59
C LEU A 287 -5.22 -8.67 -2.49
N ASN A 288 -4.05 -9.16 -2.08
CA ASN A 288 -2.86 -8.32 -1.87
C ASN A 288 -2.41 -7.55 -3.14
N PRO A 289 -2.28 -8.19 -4.32
CA PRO A 289 -2.03 -7.48 -5.57
C PRO A 289 -3.09 -6.43 -5.93
N LEU A 290 -4.38 -6.71 -5.68
CA LEU A 290 -5.47 -5.75 -5.95
C LEU A 290 -5.36 -4.53 -5.02
N LEU A 291 -5.09 -4.75 -3.73
CA LEU A 291 -4.88 -3.67 -2.76
C LEU A 291 -3.63 -2.84 -3.07
N GLU A 292 -2.57 -3.47 -3.59
CA GLU A 292 -1.36 -2.78 -4.03
C GLU A 292 -1.62 -1.92 -5.28
N PHE A 293 -2.41 -2.41 -6.23
CA PHE A 293 -2.89 -1.62 -7.37
C PHE A 293 -3.67 -0.38 -6.91
N LEU A 294 -4.59 -0.55 -5.96
CA LEU A 294 -5.37 0.56 -5.38
C LEU A 294 -4.50 1.57 -4.61
N ALA A 295 -3.47 1.09 -3.91
CA ALA A 295 -2.51 1.95 -3.20
C ALA A 295 -1.72 2.83 -4.17
N LEU A 296 -1.39 2.32 -5.36
CA LEU A 296 -0.64 3.01 -6.42
C LEU A 296 -1.54 3.85 -7.35
N LEU A 297 -2.85 3.85 -7.11
CA LEU A 297 -3.79 4.56 -7.96
C LEU A 297 -3.75 6.06 -7.63
N GLU A 298 -3.14 6.86 -8.49
CA GLU A 298 -3.24 8.33 -8.45
C GLU A 298 -4.41 8.81 -9.31
N GLY A 299 -5.04 9.91 -8.91
CA GLY A 299 -6.14 10.55 -9.64
C GLY A 299 -5.64 11.62 -10.62
N GLY A 300 -6.57 12.24 -11.34
CA GLY A 300 -6.29 13.40 -12.19
C GLY A 300 -6.27 13.12 -13.69
N SER A 301 -6.77 11.97 -14.13
CA SER A 301 -7.11 11.76 -15.54
C SER A 301 -8.48 12.38 -15.80
N ASP A 302 -8.56 13.35 -16.72
CA ASP A 302 -9.85 13.92 -17.17
C ASP A 302 -10.59 13.00 -18.15
N ALA A 303 -9.89 12.04 -18.74
CA ALA A 303 -10.47 11.13 -19.73
C ALA A 303 -10.95 9.83 -19.07
N ILE A 304 -12.19 9.44 -19.42
CA ILE A 304 -12.63 8.04 -19.34
C ILE A 304 -12.08 7.36 -20.59
N HIS A 305 -10.89 6.77 -20.48
CA HIS A 305 -10.31 5.94 -21.52
C HIS A 305 -11.20 4.71 -21.73
N GLY A 306 -11.81 4.66 -22.91
CA GLY A 306 -12.97 3.82 -23.22
C GLY A 306 -12.70 2.33 -23.40
N SER A 307 -11.76 1.72 -22.67
CA SER A 307 -11.82 0.27 -22.50
C SER A 307 -12.86 -0.04 -21.43
N VAL A 308 -14.13 0.09 -21.77
CA VAL A 308 -15.16 -0.72 -21.12
C VAL A 308 -14.62 -2.15 -21.14
N PRO A 309 -14.62 -2.89 -20.03
CA PRO A 309 -14.27 -4.29 -20.10
C PRO A 309 -15.16 -4.92 -21.16
N ASN A 310 -14.57 -5.30 -22.30
CA ASN A 310 -15.23 -6.18 -23.26
C ASN A 310 -15.21 -7.62 -22.73
N THR A 311 -15.33 -7.74 -21.40
CA THR A 311 -15.16 -8.96 -20.64
C THR A 311 -16.53 -9.31 -20.07
N PRO A 312 -17.04 -10.51 -20.35
CA PRO A 312 -18.33 -10.96 -19.83
C PRO A 312 -18.32 -10.97 -18.29
N GLY A 313 -19.33 -10.38 -17.66
CA GLY A 313 -19.49 -10.35 -16.20
C GLY A 313 -20.29 -9.15 -15.68
N THR A 314 -20.54 -9.14 -14.36
CA THR A 314 -21.16 -8.01 -13.66
C THR A 314 -20.15 -6.88 -13.52
N VAL A 315 -20.55 -5.64 -13.83
CA VAL A 315 -19.68 -4.46 -13.67
C VAL A 315 -20.24 -3.58 -12.55
N VAL A 316 -19.39 -3.19 -11.62
CA VAL A 316 -19.72 -2.25 -10.55
C VAL A 316 -18.82 -1.04 -10.70
N ALA A 317 -19.41 0.14 -10.89
CA ALA A 317 -18.65 1.39 -10.99
C ALA A 317 -18.67 2.13 -9.65
N VAL A 318 -17.53 2.66 -9.22
CA VAL A 318 -17.36 3.41 -7.97
C VAL A 318 -16.83 4.80 -8.30
N THR A 319 -17.51 5.85 -7.87
CA THR A 319 -17.15 7.25 -8.14
C THR A 319 -17.39 8.14 -6.93
N ALA A 320 -16.61 9.22 -6.82
CA ALA A 320 -16.83 10.29 -5.86
C ALA A 320 -17.24 11.62 -6.53
N ASP A 321 -17.69 11.55 -7.79
CA ASP A 321 -18.19 12.71 -8.52
C ASP A 321 -19.55 13.15 -7.94
N PRO A 322 -19.66 14.36 -7.35
CA PRO A 322 -20.89 14.83 -6.72
C PRO A 322 -22.03 15.03 -7.75
N HIS A 323 -21.70 15.27 -9.02
CA HIS A 323 -22.71 15.38 -10.07
C HIS A 323 -23.35 14.03 -10.38
N ILE A 324 -22.58 12.93 -10.30
CA ILE A 324 -23.11 11.56 -10.45
C ILE A 324 -23.96 11.17 -9.23
N ALA A 325 -23.62 11.66 -8.04
CA ALA A 325 -24.42 11.43 -6.84
C ALA A 325 -25.81 12.12 -6.91
N THR A 326 -25.87 13.35 -7.44
CA THR A 326 -27.06 14.20 -7.39
C THR A 326 -27.96 14.11 -8.62
N ASP A 327 -27.38 13.96 -9.82
CA ASP A 327 -28.13 13.97 -11.09
C ASP A 327 -28.31 12.54 -11.66
N ALA A 328 -29.56 12.08 -11.67
CA ALA A 328 -29.92 10.76 -12.18
C ALA A 328 -29.62 10.59 -13.68
N VAL A 329 -29.67 11.65 -14.49
CA VAL A 329 -29.38 11.60 -15.93
C VAL A 329 -27.88 11.42 -16.15
N ILE A 330 -27.04 12.15 -15.41
CA ILE A 330 -25.59 12.01 -15.48
C ILE A 330 -25.18 10.61 -15.00
N ARG A 331 -25.79 10.13 -13.91
CA ARG A 331 -25.57 8.77 -13.38
C ARG A 331 -25.95 7.70 -14.39
N HIS A 332 -27.09 7.81 -15.05
CA HIS A 332 -27.52 6.86 -16.06
C HIS A 332 -26.55 6.81 -17.25
N ARG A 333 -26.11 7.97 -17.76
CA ARG A 333 -25.09 8.03 -18.84
C ARG A 333 -23.76 7.43 -18.43
N PHE A 334 -23.34 7.64 -17.17
CA PHE A 334 -22.13 7.05 -16.62
C PHE A 334 -22.24 5.51 -16.54
N ALA A 335 -23.37 5.01 -16.05
CA ALA A 335 -23.67 3.57 -16.00
C ALA A 335 -23.66 2.95 -17.40
N GLU A 336 -24.35 3.55 -18.38
CA GLU A 336 -24.37 3.08 -19.77
C GLU A 336 -22.97 3.07 -20.40
N ARG A 337 -22.20 4.15 -20.19
CA ARG A 337 -20.84 4.27 -20.73
C ARG A 337 -19.91 3.19 -20.21
N LEU A 338 -20.05 2.78 -18.95
CA LEU A 338 -19.23 1.74 -18.32
C LEU A 338 -19.87 0.34 -18.38
N ARG A 339 -21.10 0.21 -18.89
CA ARG A 339 -21.95 -0.98 -18.78
C ARG A 339 -22.09 -1.48 -17.34
N ALA A 340 -22.13 -0.55 -16.38
CA ALA A 340 -22.22 -0.85 -14.96
C ALA A 340 -23.64 -1.32 -14.60
N SER A 341 -23.74 -2.46 -13.93
CA SER A 341 -24.99 -2.96 -13.36
C SER A 341 -25.36 -2.21 -12.07
N VAL A 342 -24.35 -1.73 -11.34
CA VAL A 342 -24.52 -0.92 -10.12
C VAL A 342 -23.50 0.21 -10.14
N VAL A 343 -23.96 1.44 -9.83
CA VAL A 343 -23.11 2.60 -9.61
C VAL A 343 -23.09 2.93 -8.12
N ILE A 344 -21.90 2.99 -7.53
CA ILE A 344 -21.67 3.41 -6.15
C ILE A 344 -21.08 4.80 -6.17
N THR A 345 -21.73 5.71 -5.46
CA THR A 345 -21.30 7.09 -5.29
C THR A 345 -20.85 7.31 -3.86
N VAL A 346 -19.74 8.02 -3.68
CA VAL A 346 -19.13 8.31 -2.39
C VAL A 346 -19.16 9.82 -2.16
N ASP A 347 -19.84 10.28 -1.11
CA ASP A 347 -19.72 11.67 -0.65
C ASP A 347 -18.42 11.84 0.15
N ALA A 348 -17.36 12.22 -0.55
CA ALA A 348 -16.06 12.46 0.05
C ALA A 348 -16.02 13.71 0.96
N HIS A 349 -16.88 14.70 0.70
CA HIS A 349 -16.87 15.97 1.45
C HIS A 349 -17.49 15.80 2.84
N ASN A 350 -18.46 14.90 2.97
CA ASN A 350 -19.12 14.58 4.23
C ASN A 350 -18.87 13.14 4.69
N TRP A 351 -17.68 12.58 4.42
CA TRP A 351 -17.32 11.20 4.78
C TRP A 351 -17.15 11.03 6.30
N VAL A 352 -18.25 10.87 7.01
CA VAL A 352 -18.32 10.86 8.48
C VAL A 352 -19.00 9.58 8.98
N GLU A 353 -18.53 9.05 10.11
CA GLU A 353 -19.19 7.92 10.79
C GLU A 353 -20.64 8.26 11.15
N GLY A 354 -21.55 7.33 10.89
CA GLY A 354 -22.97 7.48 11.23
C GLY A 354 -23.81 8.28 10.23
N GLY A 355 -23.27 8.63 9.06
CA GLY A 355 -24.07 9.17 7.96
C GLY A 355 -25.16 8.19 7.50
N ALA A 356 -26.20 8.70 6.84
CA ALA A 356 -27.31 7.91 6.33
C ALA A 356 -27.08 7.59 4.85
N PRO A 357 -26.73 6.34 4.51
CA PRO A 357 -26.51 5.97 3.12
C PRO A 357 -27.84 5.74 2.40
N ALA A 358 -27.85 5.87 1.08
CA ALA A 358 -29.05 5.69 0.25
C ALA A 358 -28.86 4.55 -0.77
N ARG A 359 -29.95 3.87 -1.11
CA ARG A 359 -29.95 2.77 -2.09
C ARG A 359 -31.16 2.89 -3.00
N ALA A 360 -30.94 2.65 -4.29
CA ALA A 360 -31.92 2.33 -5.31
C ALA A 360 -31.51 1.02 -6.02
N ALA A 361 -32.27 0.57 -7.02
CA ALA A 361 -32.04 -0.73 -7.67
C ALA A 361 -30.66 -0.87 -8.33
N ASP A 362 -30.15 0.20 -8.94
CA ASP A 362 -28.91 0.27 -9.71
C ASP A 362 -27.89 1.27 -9.11
N TRP A 363 -28.18 1.82 -7.94
CA TRP A 363 -27.41 2.90 -7.33
C TRP A 363 -27.28 2.76 -5.82
N ILE A 364 -26.06 2.97 -5.32
CA ILE A 364 -25.75 3.06 -3.89
C ILE A 364 -25.05 4.40 -3.65
N HIS A 365 -25.45 5.12 -2.62
CA HIS A 365 -24.81 6.34 -2.16
C HIS A 365 -24.30 6.15 -0.74
N LEU A 366 -22.99 6.30 -0.58
CA LEU A 366 -22.28 6.18 0.67
C LEU A 366 -21.84 7.56 1.14
N THR A 367 -22.05 7.83 2.42
CA THR A 367 -21.70 9.08 3.09
C THR A 367 -20.68 8.84 4.21
N GLY A 368 -20.20 7.62 4.40
CA GLY A 368 -19.28 7.29 5.47
C GLY A 368 -18.74 5.86 5.40
N PRO A 369 -17.70 5.56 6.19
CA PRO A 369 -17.14 4.22 6.29
C PRO A 369 -18.11 3.29 7.04
N GLY A 370 -18.02 1.97 6.79
CA GLY A 370 -18.82 0.98 7.52
C GLY A 370 -20.26 0.83 7.02
N GLN A 371 -20.62 1.51 5.93
CA GLN A 371 -21.97 1.51 5.37
C GLN A 371 -22.16 0.47 4.27
N LEU A 372 -21.07 0.01 3.65
CA LEU A 372 -21.17 -0.81 2.45
C LEU A 372 -21.72 -2.20 2.79
N ALA A 373 -21.27 -2.80 3.90
CA ALA A 373 -21.70 -4.12 4.32
C ALA A 373 -23.20 -4.21 4.64
N SER A 374 -23.79 -3.15 5.19
CA SER A 374 -25.21 -3.13 5.57
C SER A 374 -26.16 -2.94 4.38
N ILE A 375 -25.70 -2.26 3.33
CA ILE A 375 -26.52 -1.95 2.15
C ILE A 375 -26.32 -2.95 1.03
N TRP A 376 -25.20 -3.68 1.04
CA TRP A 376 -24.86 -4.56 -0.06
C TRP A 376 -25.77 -5.78 -0.15
N GLN A 377 -26.75 -5.70 -1.06
CA GLN A 377 -27.52 -6.82 -1.55
C GLN A 377 -27.36 -6.87 -3.08
N LEU A 378 -26.85 -7.97 -3.62
CA LEU A 378 -26.82 -8.20 -5.06
C LEU A 378 -28.03 -9.07 -5.42
N GLY A 379 -29.11 -8.43 -5.86
CA GLY A 379 -30.32 -9.10 -6.33
C GLY A 379 -31.59 -8.27 -6.08
N PRO A 380 -32.64 -8.40 -6.90
CA PRO A 380 -33.96 -7.88 -6.54
C PRO A 380 -34.39 -8.56 -5.24
N GLU A 381 -35.11 -7.82 -4.39
CA GLU A 381 -35.76 -8.39 -3.22
C GLU A 381 -36.46 -9.69 -3.64
N THR A 382 -36.02 -10.83 -3.11
CA THR A 382 -36.91 -11.98 -3.05
C THR A 382 -38.08 -11.54 -2.17
N PRO A 383 -39.32 -11.40 -2.67
CA PRO A 383 -40.44 -11.12 -1.80
C PRO A 383 -40.47 -12.23 -0.75
N ALA A 384 -40.52 -11.82 0.51
CA ALA A 384 -40.61 -12.73 1.63
C ALA A 384 -41.74 -13.73 1.34
N VAL A 385 -41.38 -15.01 1.17
CA VAL A 385 -42.37 -16.09 1.20
C VAL A 385 -42.83 -16.15 2.65
N SER A 386 -43.95 -15.48 2.92
CA SER A 386 -44.76 -15.68 4.11
C SER A 386 -45.18 -17.15 4.14
N VAL A 387 -44.67 -17.89 5.13
CA VAL A 387 -45.19 -19.20 5.56
C VAL A 387 -46.43 -18.97 6.39
#